data_AF-X1DCX5-F1
#
_entry.id   AF-X1DCX5-F1
#
_cell.length_a   1.000
_cell.length_b   1.000
_cell.length_c   1.000
_cell.angle_alpha   90.00
_cell.angle_beta   90.00
_cell.angle_gamma   90.00
#
_symmetry.space_group_name_H-M   'P 1'
#
loop_
_entity.id
_entity.type
_entity.pdbx_description
1 polymer ?
#
loop_
_entity_poly.entity_id
_entity_poly.type
_entity_poly.pdbx_seq_one_letter_code
_entity_poly.pdbx_strand_id
1 'polypeptide(L)'
;MVMIFAHPQVRAYLLAHGLVYTFRKNHPKTADGIRPQTGKDWATNKRHGKKIADIWVTPMEPIDSLNMGQVLTKYVRESGFYAGHGRVDYAVVAWAQAINSLNPDEPTQGWIYQVEVREAEG
;
A
#
# COMPACT_ATOMS: atom_id res chain seq x y z
N MET A 1 1.09 -12.94 -8.90
CA MET A 1 0.03 -11.90 -8.92
C MET A 1 -0.28 -11.52 -7.49
N VAL A 2 0.27 -10.40 -7.03
CA VAL A 2 0.34 -10.06 -5.61
C VAL A 2 -0.62 -8.92 -5.33
N MET A 3 -1.53 -9.13 -4.37
CA MET A 3 -2.46 -8.12 -3.92
C MET A 3 -1.65 -6.96 -3.33
N ILE A 4 -1.63 -5.82 -4.01
CA ILE A 4 -1.10 -4.56 -3.46
C ILE A 4 -2.06 -3.98 -2.37
N PHE A 5 -3.23 -4.61 -2.21
CA PHE A 5 -4.32 -4.21 -1.29
C PHE A 5 -4.88 -5.40 -0.51
N ALA A 6 -4.09 -5.97 0.39
CA ALA A 6 -4.59 -7.04 1.26
C ALA A 6 -5.74 -6.55 2.17
N HIS A 7 -5.71 -5.28 2.57
CA HIS A 7 -6.72 -4.69 3.45
C HIS A 7 -7.90 -4.07 2.65
N PRO A 8 -9.16 -4.44 2.94
CA PRO A 8 -10.34 -3.95 2.21
C PRO A 8 -10.48 -2.42 2.19
N GLN A 9 -10.09 -1.74 3.27
CA GLN A 9 -10.19 -0.29 3.42
C GLN A 9 -9.27 0.45 2.43
N VAL A 10 -8.04 -0.04 2.25
CA VAL A 10 -7.06 0.55 1.31
C VAL A 10 -7.59 0.41 -0.12
N ARG A 11 -8.17 -0.75 -0.46
CA ARG A 11 -8.77 -0.99 -1.77
C ARG A 11 -9.96 -0.07 -2.03
N ALA A 12 -10.89 0.04 -1.08
CA ALA A 12 -12.05 0.91 -1.20
C ALA A 12 -11.63 2.36 -1.41
N TYR A 13 -10.61 2.81 -0.68
CA TYR A 13 -10.06 4.16 -0.83
C TYR A 13 -9.47 4.39 -2.22
N LEU A 14 -8.65 3.48 -2.73
CA LEU A 14 -8.08 3.61 -4.09
C LEU A 14 -9.18 3.75 -5.15
N LEU A 15 -10.21 2.91 -5.10
CA LEU A 15 -11.28 2.94 -6.10
C LEU A 15 -12.14 4.21 -6.02
N ALA A 16 -12.28 4.79 -4.83
CA ALA A 16 -13.05 6.01 -4.63
C ALA A 16 -12.25 7.29 -4.97
N HIS A 17 -10.94 7.29 -4.73
CA HIS A 17 -10.11 8.50 -4.80
C HIS A 17 -9.08 8.49 -5.93
N GLY A 18 -8.88 7.36 -6.61
CA GLY A 18 -7.90 7.20 -7.70
C GLY A 18 -6.45 7.11 -7.23
N LEU A 19 -6.17 7.34 -5.94
CA LEU A 19 -4.84 7.26 -5.35
C LEU A 19 -4.91 6.64 -3.94
N VAL A 20 -3.91 5.83 -3.58
CA VAL A 20 -3.72 5.36 -2.20
C VAL A 20 -2.25 5.12 -1.88
N TYR A 21 -1.86 5.35 -0.62
CA TYR A 21 -0.60 4.87 -0.07
C TYR A 21 -0.80 3.53 0.65
N THR A 22 0.01 2.53 0.32
CA THR A 22 -0.13 1.16 0.85
C THR A 22 1.21 0.53 1.19
N PHE A 23 1.19 -0.46 2.08
CA PHE A 23 2.37 -1.21 2.51
C PHE A 23 2.51 -2.53 1.76
N ARG A 24 3.75 -2.91 1.44
CA ARG A 24 4.08 -4.24 0.94
C ARG A 24 5.45 -4.70 1.42
N LYS A 25 5.53 -5.96 1.88
CA LYS A 25 6.77 -6.61 2.36
C LYS A 25 7.77 -6.86 1.23
N ASN A 26 7.32 -7.48 0.13
CA ASN A 26 8.19 -7.93 -0.96
C ASN A 26 7.79 -7.34 -2.31
N HIS A 27 8.72 -6.65 -2.95
CA HIS A 27 8.57 -6.19 -4.33
C HIS A 27 9.75 -6.66 -5.19
N PRO A 28 9.51 -7.05 -6.46
CA PRO A 28 10.58 -7.27 -7.42
C PRO A 28 11.52 -6.07 -7.42
N LYS A 29 12.81 -6.34 -7.26
CA LYS A 29 13.83 -5.30 -7.37
C LYS A 29 14.13 -5.03 -8.84
N THR A 30 14.59 -3.82 -9.15
CA THR A 30 15.16 -3.48 -10.45
C THR A 30 16.31 -4.42 -10.79
N ALA A 31 16.72 -4.47 -12.06
CA ALA A 31 17.76 -5.41 -12.52
C ALA A 31 19.11 -5.27 -11.77
N ASP A 32 19.35 -4.11 -11.13
CA ASP A 32 20.49 -3.84 -10.27
C ASP A 32 20.39 -4.46 -8.85
N GLY A 33 19.23 -5.01 -8.47
CA GLY A 33 19.01 -5.64 -7.17
C GLY A 33 18.92 -4.67 -5.99
N ILE A 34 18.84 -3.36 -6.24
CA ILE A 34 18.91 -2.32 -5.19
C ILE A 34 17.54 -1.67 -4.97
N ARG A 35 16.82 -1.27 -6.02
CA ARG A 35 15.59 -0.45 -5.90
C ARG A 35 14.34 -1.29 -6.12
N PRO A 36 13.21 -1.00 -5.47
CA PRO A 36 11.94 -1.62 -5.87
C PRO A 36 11.56 -1.14 -7.28
N GLN A 37 11.04 -2.04 -8.12
CA GLN A 37 10.53 -1.66 -9.43
C GLN A 37 9.32 -0.71 -9.31
N THR A 38 9.35 0.38 -10.07
CA THR A 38 8.16 1.18 -10.41
C THR A 38 7.52 0.58 -11.65
N GLY A 39 6.20 0.57 -11.76
CA GLY A 39 5.60 0.17 -13.04
C GLY A 39 4.10 -0.03 -13.06
N LYS A 40 3.64 -0.44 -14.25
CA LYS A 40 2.26 -0.84 -14.52
C LYS A 40 1.97 -2.16 -13.81
N ASP A 41 0.85 -2.19 -13.10
CA ASP A 41 0.25 -3.41 -12.53
C ASP A 41 -1.27 -3.30 -12.70
N TRP A 42 -2.02 -4.25 -12.16
CA TRP A 42 -3.48 -4.17 -12.11
C TRP A 42 -4.04 -4.53 -10.75
N ALA A 43 -5.11 -3.85 -10.35
CA ALA A 43 -5.83 -4.15 -9.13
C ALA A 43 -6.80 -5.33 -9.33
N THR A 44 -7.04 -6.08 -8.26
CA THR A 44 -8.09 -7.11 -8.18
C THR A 44 -8.76 -7.09 -6.81
N ASN A 45 -9.99 -7.60 -6.73
CA ASN A 45 -10.78 -7.65 -5.50
C ASN A 45 -10.36 -8.79 -4.54
N LYS A 46 -9.66 -9.81 -5.02
CA LYS A 46 -9.16 -10.94 -4.23
C LYS A 46 -7.96 -11.60 -4.90
N ARG A 47 -7.24 -12.47 -4.18
CA ARG A 47 -6.17 -13.27 -4.77
C ARG A 47 -6.72 -14.08 -5.94
N HIS A 48 -6.07 -14.01 -7.11
CA HIS A 48 -6.55 -14.62 -8.36
C HIS A 48 -7.94 -14.13 -8.85
N GLY A 49 -8.39 -12.96 -8.41
CA GLY A 49 -9.64 -12.36 -8.89
C GLY A 49 -9.52 -11.75 -10.28
N LYS A 50 -10.65 -11.25 -10.81
CA LYS A 50 -10.68 -10.50 -12.07
C LYS A 50 -9.99 -9.15 -11.89
N LYS A 51 -9.37 -8.66 -12.95
CA LYS A 51 -8.85 -7.29 -13.05
C LYS A 51 -10.00 -6.30 -12.90
N ILE A 52 -9.82 -5.30 -12.05
CA ILE A 52 -10.81 -4.23 -11.82
C ILE A 52 -10.32 -2.84 -12.24
N ALA A 53 -9.01 -2.62 -12.26
CA ALA A 53 -8.41 -1.37 -12.68
C ALA A 53 -6.96 -1.60 -13.13
N ASP A 54 -6.50 -0.81 -14.08
CA ASP A 54 -5.06 -0.60 -14.33
C ASP A 54 -4.50 0.34 -13.28
N ILE A 55 -3.31 0.05 -12.78
CA ILE A 55 -2.66 0.86 -11.76
C ILE A 55 -1.21 1.14 -12.10
N TRP A 56 -0.71 2.25 -11.58
CA TRP A 56 0.70 2.59 -11.56
C TRP A 56 1.21 2.54 -10.13
N VAL A 57 2.33 1.85 -9.91
CA VAL A 57 2.89 1.61 -8.58
C VAL A 57 4.24 2.28 -8.48
N THR A 58 4.39 3.18 -7.51
CA THR A 58 5.63 3.92 -7.25
C THR A 58 6.11 3.65 -5.82
N PRO A 59 7.32 3.09 -5.60
CA PRO A 59 7.90 2.96 -4.28
C PRO A 59 8.27 4.33 -3.72
N MET A 60 7.94 4.56 -2.45
CA MET A 60 8.13 5.85 -1.79
C MET A 60 9.24 5.77 -0.75
N GLU A 61 9.08 4.93 0.26
CA GLU A 61 9.99 4.90 1.41
C GLU A 61 10.04 3.50 2.04
N PRO A 62 11.23 3.00 2.44
CA PRO A 62 11.32 1.76 3.21
C PRO A 62 10.76 1.95 4.62
N ILE A 63 10.16 0.90 5.15
CA ILE A 63 9.58 0.89 6.49
C ILE A 63 10.01 -0.36 7.26
N ASP A 64 10.29 -0.19 8.54
CA ASP A 64 10.65 -1.23 9.49
C ASP A 64 10.11 -0.89 10.90
N SER A 65 10.35 -1.75 11.88
CA SER A 65 9.86 -1.53 13.25
C SER A 65 10.40 -0.27 13.93
N LEU A 66 11.54 0.27 13.49
CA LEU A 66 12.17 1.44 14.09
C LEU A 66 11.61 2.74 13.52
N ASN A 67 11.28 2.77 12.23
CA ASN A 67 10.82 3.99 11.55
C ASN A 67 9.31 4.01 11.25
N MET A 68 8.57 2.91 11.50
CA MET A 68 7.17 2.74 11.09
C MET A 68 6.28 3.93 11.44
N GLY A 69 6.24 4.35 12.70
CA GLY A 69 5.38 5.46 13.13
C GLY A 69 5.64 6.74 12.36
N GLN A 70 6.91 7.08 12.12
CA GLN A 70 7.30 8.28 11.38
C GLN A 70 6.91 8.19 9.91
N VAL A 71 7.19 7.05 9.27
CA VAL A 71 6.86 6.82 7.85
C VAL A 71 5.35 6.83 7.64
N LEU A 72 4.57 6.09 8.44
CA LEU A 72 3.12 6.02 8.30
C LEU A 72 2.47 7.40 8.49
N THR A 73 2.96 8.21 9.43
CA THR A 73 2.43 9.57 9.69
C THR A 73 2.45 10.45 8.44
N LYS A 74 3.46 10.31 7.57
CA LYS A 74 3.56 11.09 6.32
C LYS A 74 2.45 10.77 5.33
N TYR A 75 2.01 9.51 5.29
CA TYR A 75 1.15 8.98 4.21
C TYR A 75 -0.26 8.61 4.66
N VAL A 76 -0.52 8.58 5.98
CA VAL A 76 -1.76 8.00 6.54
C VAL A 76 -3.04 8.67 6.02
N ARG A 77 -2.99 9.97 5.71
CA ARG A 77 -4.13 10.72 5.20
C ARG A 77 -4.71 10.15 3.92
N GLU A 78 -3.86 9.50 3.12
CA GLU A 78 -4.19 8.93 1.82
C GLU A 78 -4.03 7.41 1.82
N SER A 79 -4.03 6.77 3.01
CA SER A 79 -3.95 5.31 3.17
C SER A 79 -5.30 4.61 3.21
N GLY A 80 -6.39 5.38 3.31
CA GLY A 80 -7.74 4.89 3.63
C GLY A 80 -8.03 4.75 5.12
N PHE A 81 -7.01 4.68 5.99
CA PHE A 81 -7.21 4.58 7.44
C PHE A 81 -7.64 5.91 8.08
N TYR A 82 -7.25 7.04 7.50
CA TYR A 82 -7.61 8.37 8.03
C TYR A 82 -9.12 8.65 7.96
N ALA A 83 -9.77 8.27 6.86
CA ALA A 83 -11.20 8.53 6.63
C ALA A 83 -12.12 7.92 7.71
N GLY A 84 -11.68 6.84 8.38
CA GLY A 84 -12.45 6.20 9.46
C GLY A 84 -12.29 6.86 10.84
N HIS A 85 -11.27 7.68 11.04
CA HIS A 85 -10.90 8.19 12.37
C HIS A 85 -10.88 9.72 12.48
N GLY A 86 -10.59 10.44 11.40
CA GLY A 86 -10.48 11.91 11.41
C GLY A 86 -9.32 12.47 12.24
N ARG A 87 -8.46 11.59 12.79
CA ARG A 87 -7.22 11.94 13.51
C ARG A 87 -6.05 11.08 13.04
N VAL A 88 -4.89 11.73 12.90
CA VAL A 88 -3.69 11.13 12.30
C VAL A 88 -3.12 10.03 13.19
N ASP A 89 -3.04 10.25 14.50
CA ASP A 89 -2.53 9.30 15.49
C ASP A 89 -3.31 7.98 15.50
N TYR A 90 -4.65 8.04 15.58
CA TYR A 90 -5.49 6.84 15.54
C TYR A 90 -5.38 6.10 14.21
N ALA A 91 -5.34 6.83 13.10
CA ALA A 91 -5.21 6.21 11.79
C ALA A 91 -3.85 5.54 11.59
N VAL A 92 -2.76 6.11 12.13
CA VAL A 92 -1.42 5.49 12.10
C VAL A 92 -1.42 4.20 12.90
N VAL A 93 -2.01 4.19 14.09
CA VAL A 93 -2.12 2.97 14.92
C VAL A 93 -2.93 1.89 14.19
N ALA A 94 -4.08 2.24 13.61
CA ALA A 94 -4.91 1.29 12.86
C ALA A 94 -4.17 0.73 11.64
N TRP A 95 -3.43 1.58 10.91
CA TRP A 95 -2.66 1.14 9.76
C TRP A 95 -1.49 0.22 10.17
N ALA A 96 -0.76 0.55 11.25
CA ALA A 96 0.29 -0.30 11.79
C ALA A 96 -0.25 -1.66 12.24
N GLN A 97 -1.41 -1.69 12.91
CA GLN A 97 -2.08 -2.94 13.29
C GLN A 97 -2.45 -3.77 12.06
N ALA A 98 -2.97 -3.15 11.00
CA ALA A 98 -3.27 -3.84 9.75
C ALA A 98 -2.01 -4.44 9.12
N ILE A 99 -0.88 -3.72 9.10
CA ILE A 99 0.41 -4.22 8.59
C ILE A 99 0.89 -5.43 9.39
N ASN A 100 0.84 -5.34 10.72
CA ASN A 100 1.28 -6.41 11.62
C ASN A 100 0.36 -7.65 11.52
N SER A 101 -0.95 -7.46 11.36
CA SER A 101 -1.90 -8.56 11.22
C SER A 101 -1.68 -9.39 9.94
N LEU A 102 -1.05 -8.79 8.92
CA LEU A 102 -0.70 -9.50 7.69
C LEU A 102 0.57 -10.35 7.84
N ASN A 103 1.36 -10.15 8.91
CA ASN A 103 2.65 -10.81 9.12
C ASN A 103 2.91 -11.06 10.62
N PRO A 104 2.25 -12.05 11.24
CA PRO A 104 2.33 -12.28 12.69
C PRO A 104 3.73 -12.71 13.18
N ASP A 105 4.59 -13.22 12.31
CA ASP A 105 5.81 -13.93 12.74
C ASP A 105 7.13 -13.13 12.61
N GLU A 106 7.15 -11.93 12.01
CA GLU A 106 8.39 -11.18 11.81
C GLU A 106 8.21 -9.64 11.86
N PRO A 107 9.16 -8.89 12.47
CA PRO A 107 9.18 -7.42 12.38
C PRO A 107 9.27 -7.01 10.91
N THR A 108 8.24 -6.31 10.44
CA THR A 108 7.99 -6.20 9.00
C THR A 108 8.87 -5.12 8.38
N GLN A 109 9.99 -5.53 7.78
CA GLN A 109 10.64 -4.72 6.76
C GLN A 109 9.79 -4.75 5.48
N GLY A 110 9.57 -3.59 4.88
CA GLY A 110 8.87 -3.46 3.62
C GLY A 110 8.98 -2.04 3.07
N TRP A 111 8.03 -1.66 2.24
CA TRP A 111 8.00 -0.35 1.60
C TRP A 111 6.59 0.22 1.57
N ILE A 112 6.52 1.54 1.66
CA ILE A 112 5.34 2.30 1.28
C ILE A 112 5.36 2.52 -0.23
N TYR A 113 4.19 2.35 -0.83
CA TYR A 113 3.94 2.57 -2.25
C TYR A 113 2.83 3.59 -2.41
N GLN A 114 3.03 4.53 -3.33
CA GLN A 114 1.95 5.28 -3.94
C GLN A 114 1.37 4.43 -5.07
N VAL A 115 0.05 4.30 -5.09
CA VAL A 115 -0.63 3.56 -6.13
C VAL A 115 -1.74 4.42 -6.72
N GLU A 116 -1.73 4.53 -8.03
CA GLU A 116 -2.64 5.40 -8.77
C GLU A 116 -3.44 4.56 -9.76
N VAL A 117 -4.74 4.79 -9.85
CA VAL A 117 -5.57 4.25 -10.92
C VAL A 117 -5.20 4.97 -12.20
N ARG A 118 -4.87 4.22 -13.25
CA ARG A 118 -4.82 4.75 -14.61
C ARG A 118 -6.21 4.55 -15.19
N GLU A 119 -6.86 5.62 -15.65
CA GLU A 119 -8.00 5.44 -16.55
C GLU A 119 -7.52 4.54 -17.70
N ALA A 120 -8.33 3.54 -18.04
CA ALA A 120 -8.03 2.71 -19.20
C ALA A 120 -7.85 3.67 -20.38
N GLU A 121 -6.66 3.68 -20.97
CA GLU A 121 -6.44 4.36 -22.25
C GLU A 121 -7.47 3.75 -23.21
N GLY A 122 -8.54 4.50 -23.45
CA GLY A 122 -9.58 4.20 -24.42
C GLY A 122 -9.13 4.57 -25.82
#